data_AF-A0A848XCA0-F1
#
_entry.id   AF-A0A848XCA0-F1
#
_cell.length_a   1.000
_cell.length_b   1.000
_cell.length_c   1.000
_cell.angle_alpha   90.00
_cell.angle_beta   90.00
_cell.angle_gamma   90.00
#
_symmetry.space_group_name_H-M   'P 1'
#
loop_
_entity.id
_entity.type
_entity.pdbx_description
1 polymer ?
#
loop_
_entity_poly.entity_id
_entity_poly.type
_entity_poly.pdbx_seq_one_letter_code
_entity_poly.pdbx_strand_id
1 'polypeptide(L)'
;MYGSPPKTFDELIAPFDPETRETAEWLRTLILESFPHLEEGIYGGVKLANALYSVDSPNSVVLGIQPTEGLVKLFIHDPEHLGRSSFKLEGRGKHMRHIKFTAPPDERRDELVELMRIPVERRS
;
A
#
# COMPACT_ATOMS: atom_id res chain seq x y z
N MET A 1 12.05 15.72 -0.22
CA MET A 1 10.62 15.39 -0.14
C MET A 1 10.13 15.73 1.26
N TYR A 2 10.62 15.07 2.30
CA TYR A 2 10.26 15.39 3.69
C TYR A 2 11.33 16.26 4.37
N GLY A 3 10.92 17.12 5.32
CA GLY A 3 11.84 17.86 6.18
C GLY A 3 12.48 17.01 7.29
N SER A 4 11.82 15.92 7.69
CA SER A 4 12.31 14.86 8.57
C SER A 4 11.62 13.53 8.21
N PRO A 5 12.11 12.34 8.62
CA PRO A 5 11.42 11.09 8.36
C PRO A 5 9.97 11.14 8.91
N PRO A 6 8.94 10.90 8.08
CA PRO A 6 7.57 10.92 8.55
C PRO A 6 7.33 9.78 9.54
N LYS A 7 6.50 10.05 10.55
CA LYS A 7 6.15 9.10 11.61
C LYS A 7 4.68 8.71 11.60
N THR A 8 3.85 9.52 10.97
CA THR A 8 2.41 9.28 10.81
C THR A 8 2.04 9.21 9.34
N PHE A 9 0.88 8.62 9.04
CA PHE A 9 0.39 8.56 7.67
C PHE A 9 0.13 9.96 7.11
N ASP A 10 -0.40 10.88 7.93
CA ASP A 10 -0.63 12.26 7.52
C ASP A 10 0.67 12.98 7.16
N GLU A 11 1.74 12.78 7.95
CA GLU A 11 3.07 13.30 7.63
C GLU A 11 3.66 12.67 6.35
N LEU A 12 3.35 11.39 6.10
CA LEU A 12 3.78 10.67 4.91
C LEU A 12 3.15 11.27 3.64
N ILE A 13 1.88 11.68 3.68
CA ILE A 13 1.18 12.17 2.49
C ILE A 13 1.20 13.70 2.34
N ALA A 14 1.46 14.44 3.43
CA ALA A 14 1.43 15.91 3.44
C ALA A 14 2.21 16.63 2.32
N PRO A 15 3.39 16.14 1.86
CA PRO A 15 4.15 16.84 0.83
C PRO A 15 3.59 16.70 -0.60
N PHE A 16 2.60 15.85 -0.82
CA PHE A 16 2.09 15.52 -2.15
C PHE A 16 0.89 16.37 -2.55
N ASP A 17 0.62 16.39 -3.85
CA ASP A 17 -0.56 17.04 -4.42
C ASP A 17 -1.88 16.42 -3.88
N PRO A 18 -3.01 17.15 -3.96
CA PRO A 18 -4.30 16.66 -3.44
C PRO A 18 -4.72 15.30 -4.00
N GLU A 19 -4.50 15.03 -5.28
CA GLU A 19 -4.95 13.80 -5.95
C GLU A 19 -4.16 12.58 -5.44
N THR A 20 -2.85 12.74 -5.26
CA THR A 20 -1.99 11.72 -4.65
C THR A 20 -2.38 11.46 -3.19
N ARG A 21 -2.73 12.52 -2.43
CA ARG A 21 -3.18 12.39 -1.03
C ARG A 21 -4.51 11.65 -0.92
N GLU A 22 -5.50 12.06 -1.72
CA GLU A 22 -6.81 11.41 -1.79
C GLU A 22 -6.68 9.92 -2.14
N THR A 23 -5.86 9.60 -3.14
CA THR A 23 -5.60 8.21 -3.53
C THR A 23 -4.95 7.40 -2.39
N ALA A 24 -4.00 7.99 -1.67
CA ALA A 24 -3.32 7.32 -0.56
C ALA A 24 -4.25 7.09 0.63
N GLU A 25 -5.06 8.09 0.99
CA GLU A 25 -6.07 8.00 2.05
C GLU A 25 -7.15 6.96 1.72
N TRP A 26 -7.59 6.92 0.46
CA TRP A 26 -8.55 5.93 -0.01
C TRP A 26 -8.00 4.51 0.13
N LEU A 27 -6.74 4.28 -0.32
CA LEU A 27 -6.10 2.97 -0.19
C LEU A 27 -5.90 2.56 1.27
N ARG A 28 -5.48 3.50 2.14
CA ARG A 28 -5.35 3.24 3.58
C ARG A 28 -6.68 2.83 4.19
N THR A 29 -7.72 3.60 3.91
CA THR A 29 -9.07 3.33 4.41
C THR A 29 -9.54 1.94 3.97
N LEU A 30 -9.36 1.62 2.68
CA LEU A 30 -9.73 0.31 2.16
C LEU A 30 -9.00 -0.83 2.88
N ILE A 31 -7.68 -0.70 3.10
CA ILE A 31 -6.88 -1.72 3.79
C ILE A 31 -7.36 -1.92 5.22
N LEU A 32 -7.52 -0.85 5.99
CA LEU A 32 -7.88 -0.92 7.40
C LEU A 32 -9.33 -1.38 7.63
N GLU A 33 -10.26 -1.01 6.74
CA GLU A 33 -11.63 -1.51 6.77
C GLU A 33 -11.71 -3.01 6.42
N SER A 34 -10.91 -3.46 5.44
CA SER A 34 -10.94 -4.84 4.95
C SER A 34 -10.17 -5.79 5.87
N PHE A 35 -9.11 -5.31 6.52
CA PHE A 35 -8.20 -6.11 7.33
C PHE A 35 -7.88 -5.37 8.66
N PRO A 36 -8.85 -5.26 9.58
CA PRO A 36 -8.73 -4.44 10.79
C PRO A 36 -7.70 -4.96 11.81
N HIS A 37 -7.15 -6.16 11.59
CA HIS A 37 -6.11 -6.76 12.42
C HIS A 37 -4.69 -6.39 11.96
N LEU A 38 -4.53 -5.71 10.81
CA LEU A 38 -3.21 -5.29 10.35
C LEU A 38 -2.69 -4.11 11.16
N GLU A 39 -1.42 -4.16 11.51
CA GLU A 39 -0.72 -3.05 12.15
C GLU A 39 -0.10 -2.14 11.08
N GLU A 40 -0.47 -0.85 11.10
CA GLU A 40 0.14 0.19 10.26
C GLU A 40 1.40 0.74 10.93
N GLY A 41 2.50 0.77 10.17
CA GLY A 41 3.71 1.49 10.56
C GLY A 41 4.30 2.31 9.42
N ILE A 42 4.89 3.45 9.75
CA ILE A 42 5.56 4.32 8.77
C ILE A 42 7.06 4.06 8.79
N TYR A 43 7.61 3.69 7.64
CA TYR A 43 9.01 3.29 7.51
C TYR A 43 9.69 4.02 6.36
N GLY A 44 10.95 4.40 6.56
CA GLY A 44 11.80 5.01 5.54
C GLY A 44 12.53 6.23 6.06
N GLY A 45 12.81 7.18 5.18
CA GLY A 45 13.56 8.39 5.50
C GLY A 45 13.13 9.60 4.67
N VAL A 46 13.91 10.67 4.78
CA VAL A 46 13.58 12.00 4.21
C VAL A 46 13.39 12.04 2.68
N LYS A 47 13.88 11.02 1.96
CA LYS A 47 13.75 10.91 0.50
C LYS A 47 12.61 9.99 0.06
N LEU A 48 12.29 8.98 0.86
CA LEU A 48 11.34 7.93 0.51
C LEU A 48 10.85 7.29 1.79
N ALA A 49 9.54 7.19 1.93
CA ALA A 49 8.89 6.52 3.05
C ALA A 49 7.64 5.79 2.55
N ASN A 50 7.18 4.83 3.34
CA ASN A 50 6.04 3.98 3.04
C ASN A 50 5.21 3.80 4.32
N ALA A 51 3.90 3.64 4.16
CA ALA A 51 3.11 2.94 5.15
C ALA A 51 3.19 1.45 4.87
N LEU A 52 3.59 0.64 5.85
CA LEU A 52 3.64 -0.82 5.75
C LEU A 52 2.61 -1.41 6.69
N TYR A 53 1.92 -2.44 6.21
CA TYR A 53 0.88 -3.14 6.97
C TYR A 53 1.34 -4.58 7.21
N SER A 54 1.31 -4.99 8.46
CA SER A 54 1.85 -6.28 8.89
C SER A 54 0.86 -7.08 9.72
N VAL A 55 0.98 -8.41 9.71
CA VAL A 55 0.21 -9.35 10.54
C VAL A 55 1.10 -9.79 11.71
N ASP A 56 0.63 -9.66 12.95
CA ASP A 56 1.26 -10.08 14.22
C ASP A 56 2.64 -9.49 14.59
N SER A 57 3.43 -9.06 13.61
CA SER A 57 4.79 -8.56 13.80
C SER A 57 5.18 -7.56 12.71
N PRO A 58 5.95 -6.50 13.03
CA PRO A 58 6.50 -5.55 12.05
C PRO A 58 7.33 -6.20 10.92
N ASN A 59 7.84 -7.42 11.12
CA ASN A 59 8.61 -8.15 10.11
C ASN A 59 7.73 -8.97 9.15
N SER A 60 6.43 -9.05 9.41
CA SER A 60 5.45 -9.82 8.65
C SER A 60 4.62 -8.92 7.74
N VAL A 61 5.31 -8.08 6.95
CA VAL A 61 4.69 -7.14 6.02
C VAL A 61 3.95 -7.90 4.91
N VAL A 62 2.68 -7.53 4.71
CA VAL A 62 1.80 -8.11 3.69
C VAL A 62 1.42 -7.10 2.61
N LEU A 63 1.27 -5.82 2.99
CA LEU A 63 0.91 -4.72 2.10
C LEU A 63 1.76 -3.49 2.38
N GLY A 64 1.85 -2.58 1.41
CA GLY A 64 2.46 -1.27 1.63
C GLY A 64 1.94 -0.19 0.70
N ILE A 65 1.86 1.04 1.18
CA ILE A 65 1.52 2.23 0.39
C ILE A 65 2.76 3.12 0.30
N GLN A 66 3.12 3.50 -0.92
CA GLN A 66 4.18 4.47 -1.20
C GLN A 66 3.62 5.58 -2.10
N PRO A 67 3.33 6.77 -1.54
CA PRO A 67 3.06 7.93 -2.36
C PRO A 67 4.35 8.38 -3.07
N THR A 68 4.20 8.81 -4.31
CA THR A 68 5.24 9.41 -5.15
C THR A 68 4.61 10.58 -5.93
N GLU A 69 5.42 11.37 -6.62
CA GLU A 69 4.91 12.51 -7.39
C GLU A 69 3.91 12.04 -8.47
N GLY A 70 2.64 12.44 -8.32
CA GLY A 70 1.54 12.14 -9.25
C GLY A 70 0.99 10.71 -9.22
N LEU A 71 1.43 9.84 -8.31
CA LEU A 71 0.85 8.49 -8.15
C LEU A 71 1.15 7.86 -6.79
N VAL A 72 0.34 6.88 -6.43
CA VAL A 72 0.53 6.01 -5.27
C VAL A 72 0.78 4.58 -5.71
N LYS A 73 1.79 3.92 -5.11
CA LYS A 73 2.04 2.49 -5.31
C LYS A 73 1.45 1.70 -4.15
N LEU A 74 0.62 0.71 -4.47
CA LEU A 74 0.23 -0.34 -3.54
C LEU A 74 1.14 -1.54 -3.75
N PHE A 75 2.01 -1.82 -2.80
CA PHE A 75 2.82 -3.02 -2.77
C PHE A 75 2.03 -4.19 -2.17
N ILE A 76 2.15 -5.34 -2.82
CA ILE A 76 1.51 -6.59 -2.43
C ILE A 76 2.60 -7.66 -2.35
N HIS A 77 2.74 -8.28 -1.17
CA HIS A 77 3.71 -9.34 -0.95
C HIS A 77 3.23 -10.67 -1.57
N ASP A 78 4.16 -11.56 -1.90
CA ASP A 78 3.89 -12.90 -2.47
C ASP A 78 3.05 -12.91 -3.76
N PRO A 79 3.56 -12.28 -4.83
CA PRO A 79 2.81 -12.09 -6.07
C PRO A 79 2.57 -13.36 -6.89
N GLU A 80 3.27 -14.46 -6.60
CA GLU A 80 3.21 -15.71 -7.37
C GLU A 80 1.81 -16.34 -7.35
N HIS A 81 0.98 -15.92 -6.40
CA HIS A 81 -0.38 -16.41 -6.16
C HIS A 81 -1.45 -15.37 -6.53
N LEU A 82 -1.05 -14.18 -6.99
CA LEU A 82 -1.98 -13.22 -7.55
C LEU A 82 -2.44 -13.80 -8.89
N GLY A 83 -3.65 -14.34 -8.91
CA GLY A 83 -4.26 -14.97 -10.08
C GLY A 83 -4.49 -13.99 -11.24
N ARG A 84 -5.53 -14.24 -12.04
CA ARG A 84 -5.94 -13.33 -13.14
C ARG A 84 -6.56 -12.06 -12.56
N SER A 85 -5.74 -11.15 -12.01
CA SER A 85 -6.15 -9.77 -11.80
C SER A 85 -6.09 -9.01 -13.12
N SER A 86 -7.03 -8.10 -13.33
CA SER A 86 -6.96 -7.12 -14.40
C SER A 86 -6.09 -5.91 -14.02
N PHE A 87 -5.59 -5.83 -12.78
CA PHE A 87 -4.57 -4.85 -12.42
C PHE A 87 -3.22 -5.20 -13.03
N LYS A 88 -2.56 -4.19 -13.59
CA LYS A 88 -1.20 -4.32 -14.08
C LYS A 88 -0.23 -4.35 -12.89
N LEU A 89 0.24 -5.54 -12.55
CA LEU A 89 1.29 -5.73 -11.55
C LEU A 89 2.66 -5.37 -12.13
N GLU A 90 3.36 -4.46 -11.44
CA GLU A 90 4.70 -3.99 -11.80
C GLU A 90 5.74 -4.36 -10.72
N GLY A 91 7.02 -4.27 -11.08
CA GLY A 91 8.16 -4.60 -10.21
C GLY A 91 8.82 -5.94 -10.51
N ARG A 92 10.11 -6.04 -10.23
CA ARG A 92 10.94 -7.24 -10.45
C ARG A 92 11.31 -7.99 -9.16
N GLY A 93 10.84 -7.51 -8.00
CA GLY A 93 11.20 -8.08 -6.70
C GLY A 93 10.69 -9.51 -6.55
N LYS A 94 11.52 -10.44 -6.08
CA LYS A 94 11.14 -11.86 -5.97
C LYS A 94 9.85 -12.08 -5.17
N HIS A 95 9.61 -11.26 -4.14
CA HIS A 95 8.52 -11.44 -3.20
C HIS A 95 7.52 -10.28 -3.15
N MET A 96 7.65 -9.30 -4.06
CA MET A 96 6.82 -8.11 -4.02
C MET A 96 6.55 -7.57 -5.43
N ARG A 97 5.27 -7.29 -5.70
CA ARG A 97 4.82 -6.50 -6.85
C ARG A 97 4.10 -5.25 -6.34
N HIS A 98 3.83 -4.32 -7.24
CA HIS A 98 2.97 -3.19 -6.94
C HIS A 98 2.02 -2.86 -8.07
N ILE A 99 0.93 -2.20 -7.71
CA ILE A 99 0.01 -1.53 -8.62
C ILE A 99 0.21 -0.03 -8.46
N LYS A 100 0.13 0.72 -9.56
CA LYS A 100 0.19 2.20 -9.56
C LYS A 100 -1.21 2.76 -9.71
N PHE A 101 -1.54 3.74 -8.89
CA PHE A 101 -2.80 4.46 -8.90
C PHE A 101 -2.54 5.95 -9.04
N THR A 102 -3.20 6.60 -9.98
CA THR A 102 -3.24 8.07 -10.11
C THR A 102 -4.54 8.66 -9.56
N ALA A 103 -5.50 7.81 -9.24
CA ALA A 103 -6.79 8.13 -8.65
C ALA A 103 -7.35 6.88 -7.91
N PRO A 104 -8.31 7.05 -6.99
CA PRO A 104 -9.04 5.94 -6.40
C PRO A 104 -9.72 5.03 -7.45
N PRO A 105 -9.48 3.70 -7.43
CA PRO A 105 -10.12 2.74 -8.34
C PRO A 105 -11.48 2.25 -7.80
N ASP A 106 -12.41 3.17 -7.53
CA ASP A 106 -13.69 2.86 -6.84
C ASP A 106 -14.46 1.70 -7.48
N GLU A 107 -14.54 1.67 -8.81
CA GLU A 107 -15.28 0.65 -9.56
C GLU A 107 -14.65 -0.75 -9.50
N ARG A 108 -13.43 -0.86 -8.95
CA ARG A 108 -12.66 -2.10 -8.81
C ARG A 108 -12.26 -2.38 -7.36
N ARG A 109 -12.94 -1.75 -6.40
CA ARG A 109 -12.71 -1.92 -4.96
C ARG A 109 -12.67 -3.40 -4.56
N ASP A 110 -13.69 -4.18 -4.93
CA ASP A 110 -13.81 -5.59 -4.50
C ASP A 110 -12.70 -6.47 -5.08
N GLU A 111 -12.35 -6.28 -6.37
CA GLU A 111 -11.24 -6.99 -7.00
C GLU A 111 -9.92 -6.68 -6.29
N LEU A 112 -9.71 -5.43 -5.88
CA LEU A 112 -8.52 -5.00 -5.16
C LEU A 112 -8.46 -5.61 -3.75
N VAL A 113 -9.59 -5.69 -3.04
CA VAL A 113 -9.67 -6.36 -1.73
C VAL A 113 -9.29 -7.84 -1.85
N GLU A 114 -9.85 -8.54 -2.83
CA GLU A 114 -9.52 -9.96 -3.07
C GLU A 114 -8.04 -10.15 -3.40
N LEU A 115 -7.44 -9.22 -4.13
CA LEU A 115 -6.02 -9.25 -4.42
C LEU A 115 -5.15 -9.07 -3.16
N MET A 116 -5.57 -8.18 -2.25
CA MET A 116 -4.88 -7.94 -0.98
C MET A 116 -5.09 -9.05 0.05
N ARG A 117 -6.21 -9.77 -0.03
CA ARG A 117 -6.56 -10.87 0.89
C ARG A 117 -5.54 -12.02 0.86
N ILE A 118 -5.03 -12.35 -0.33
CA ILE A 118 -4.12 -13.50 -0.55
C ILE A 118 -2.87 -13.45 0.37
N PRO A 119 -2.06 -12.37 0.40
CA PRO A 119 -0.92 -12.31 1.30
C PRO A 119 -1.29 -12.17 2.77
N VAL A 120 -2.47 -11.62 3.10
CA VAL A 120 -2.94 -11.44 4.48
C VAL A 120 -3.27 -12.81 5.10
N GLU A 121 -4.16 -13.57 4.47
CA GLU A 121 -4.64 -14.86 5.01
C GLU A 121 -3.56 -15.96 5.07
N ARG A 122 -2.49 -15.84 4.29
CA ARG A 122 -1.35 -16.77 4.34
C ARG A 122 -0.46 -16.59 5.56
N ARG A 123 -0.55 -15.44 6.21
CA ARG A 123 0.26 -15.10 7.39
C ARG A 123 -0.54 -15.02 8.68
N SER A 124 -1.86 -15.21 8.60
CA SER A 124 -2.80 -15.32 9.72
C SER A 124 -2.85 -16.73 10.32
#